data_AF-A0A938Z291-F1
#
_entry.id   AF-A0A938Z291-F1
#
_cell.length_a   1.000
_cell.length_b   1.000
_cell.length_c   1.000
_cell.angle_alpha   90.00
_cell.angle_beta   90.00
_cell.angle_gamma   90.00
#
_symmetry.space_group_name_H-M   'P 1'
#
loop_
_entity.id
_entity.type
_entity.pdbx_description
1 polymer ?
#
loop_
_entity_poly.entity_id
_entity_poly.type
_entity_poly.pdbx_seq_one_letter_code
_entity_poly.pdbx_strand_id
1 'polypeptide(L)'
;MEYTISALAKLSGVSSRTLRYYDQIKLLQPQRTNSAGYRIYGRQEVDRLQQILYFKSFGLSLETIRGILDEPQESIQTVLLQHYQQLLQERAALDSLLTTLAQTIDYYEGEKTMTDQEKFRYFKEQKIRENEANYGAELREAYGEEIIEQSNQKWQQMTQVDYQALTDNENRLLQLIKELLNEKEGKRIPSDKAEKAFAAHQAWLKQAAPFYSAEYHRSLGEMYVQDERFTAYYDQKAGVGSAQLLKQIIDHYTKSH
;
A
#
# COMPACT_ATOMS: atom_id res chain seq x y z
N MET A 1 -18.70 -17.14 48.04
CA MET A 1 -18.68 -18.54 47.54
C MET A 1 -17.25 -18.87 47.17
N GLU A 2 -16.81 -20.09 47.41
CA GLU A 2 -15.43 -20.53 47.16
C GLU A 2 -15.45 -21.73 46.21
N TYR A 3 -14.46 -21.80 45.31
CA TYR A 3 -14.37 -22.81 44.28
C TYR A 3 -13.04 -23.55 44.36
N THR A 4 -13.08 -24.89 44.24
CA THR A 4 -11.88 -25.66 43.92
C THR A 4 -11.49 -25.43 42.46
N ILE A 5 -10.25 -25.74 42.10
CA ILE A 5 -9.78 -25.59 40.71
C ILE A 5 -10.67 -26.31 39.69
N SER A 6 -11.19 -27.50 40.03
CA SER A 6 -12.07 -28.26 39.14
C SER A 6 -13.45 -27.62 39.01
N ALA A 7 -13.99 -27.06 40.09
CA ALA A 7 -15.26 -26.35 40.06
C ALA A 7 -15.14 -25.04 39.27
N LEU A 8 -14.05 -24.29 39.46
CA LEU A 8 -13.79 -23.06 38.72
C LEU A 8 -13.57 -23.32 37.23
N ALA A 9 -12.81 -24.36 36.88
CA ALA A 9 -12.63 -24.79 35.49
C ALA A 9 -13.97 -25.11 34.81
N LYS A 10 -14.84 -25.85 35.50
CA LYS A 10 -16.18 -26.19 34.99
C LYS A 10 -17.06 -24.94 34.84
N LEU A 11 -16.98 -23.99 35.76
CA LEU A 11 -17.77 -22.75 35.73
C LEU A 11 -17.34 -21.82 34.59
N SER A 12 -16.03 -21.66 34.39
CA SER A 12 -15.46 -20.67 33.47
C SER A 12 -15.17 -21.22 32.07
N GLY A 13 -15.23 -22.54 31.88
CA GLY A 13 -14.92 -23.19 30.61
C GLY A 13 -13.42 -23.29 30.28
N VAL A 14 -12.53 -22.75 31.12
CA VAL A 14 -11.08 -22.97 31.00
C VAL A 14 -10.64 -24.26 31.67
N SER A 15 -9.64 -24.92 31.09
CA SER A 15 -9.11 -26.16 31.66
C SER A 15 -8.43 -25.93 33.01
N SER A 16 -8.46 -26.94 33.89
CA SER A 16 -7.69 -26.90 35.15
C SER A 16 -6.18 -26.76 34.91
N ARG A 17 -5.68 -27.16 33.74
CA ARG A 17 -4.29 -26.93 33.32
C ARG A 17 -4.03 -25.44 33.07
N THR A 18 -4.95 -24.75 32.41
CA THR A 18 -4.88 -23.29 32.17
C THR A 18 -4.88 -22.53 33.50
N LEU A 19 -5.75 -22.88 34.44
CA LEU A 19 -5.78 -22.24 35.77
C LEU A 19 -4.47 -22.46 36.55
N ARG A 20 -3.88 -23.67 36.49
CA ARG A 20 -2.55 -23.92 37.07
C ARG A 20 -1.45 -23.09 36.39
N TYR A 21 -1.54 -22.92 35.08
CA TYR A 21 -0.59 -22.11 34.35
C TYR A 21 -0.72 -20.62 34.72
N TYR A 22 -1.95 -20.10 34.86
CA TYR A 22 -2.16 -18.73 35.33
C TYR A 22 -1.62 -18.48 36.73
N ASP A 23 -1.73 -19.45 37.64
CA ASP A 23 -1.08 -19.42 38.95
C ASP A 23 0.45 -19.39 38.81
N GLN A 24 1.02 -20.25 37.97
CA GLN A 24 2.47 -20.32 37.72
C GLN A 24 3.06 -19.01 37.21
N ILE A 25 2.37 -18.31 36.29
CA ILE A 25 2.82 -17.01 35.76
C ILE A 25 2.37 -15.81 36.63
N LYS A 26 1.76 -16.10 37.79
CA LYS A 26 1.20 -15.13 38.76
C LYS A 26 0.11 -14.23 38.19
N LEU A 27 -0.57 -14.65 37.12
CA LEU A 27 -1.67 -13.91 36.53
C LEU A 27 -2.98 -14.09 37.32
N LEU A 28 -3.23 -15.29 37.83
CA LEU A 28 -4.38 -15.61 38.69
C LEU A 28 -3.96 -16.59 39.78
N GLN A 29 -3.79 -16.08 41.00
CA GLN A 29 -3.38 -16.88 42.15
C GLN A 29 -4.60 -17.32 42.96
N PRO A 30 -4.58 -18.51 43.57
CA PRO A 30 -5.65 -18.93 44.47
C PRO A 30 -5.65 -18.07 45.74
N GLN A 31 -6.84 -17.81 46.28
CA GLN A 31 -7.01 -17.11 47.56
C GLN A 31 -6.24 -17.81 48.69
N ARG A 32 -6.28 -19.15 48.70
CA ARG A 32 -5.50 -19.98 49.61
C ARG A 32 -5.34 -21.41 49.11
N THR A 33 -4.41 -22.12 49.71
CA THR A 33 -4.32 -23.58 49.64
C THR A 33 -4.83 -24.16 50.96
N ASN A 34 -5.78 -25.09 50.91
CA ASN A 34 -6.31 -25.70 52.13
C ASN A 34 -5.33 -26.73 52.73
N SER A 35 -5.64 -27.26 53.92
CA SER A 35 -4.81 -28.24 54.65
C SER A 35 -4.56 -29.54 53.88
N ALA A 36 -5.42 -29.88 52.92
CA ALA A 36 -5.28 -31.05 52.05
C ALA A 36 -4.53 -30.75 50.73
N GLY A 37 -3.98 -29.53 50.56
CA GLY A 37 -3.21 -29.14 49.38
C GLY A 37 -4.04 -28.68 48.18
N TYR A 38 -5.36 -28.52 48.32
CA TYR A 38 -6.22 -28.03 47.25
C TYR A 38 -6.22 -26.50 47.18
N ARG A 39 -6.09 -25.97 45.95
CA ARG A 39 -6.23 -24.55 45.64
C ARG A 39 -7.70 -24.12 45.71
N ILE A 40 -7.96 -23.05 46.45
CA ILE A 40 -9.29 -22.47 46.68
C ILE A 40 -9.31 -21.05 46.09
N TYR A 41 -10.32 -20.77 45.28
CA TYR A 41 -10.54 -19.48 44.64
C TYR A 41 -11.81 -18.84 45.21
N GLY A 42 -11.71 -17.60 45.66
CA GLY A 42 -12.82 -16.81 46.17
C GLY A 42 -13.47 -15.99 45.07
N ARG A 43 -14.29 -15.02 45.49
CA ARG A 43 -15.03 -14.14 44.56
C ARG A 43 -14.07 -13.24 43.76
N GLN A 44 -13.03 -12.70 44.40
CA GLN A 44 -12.07 -11.82 43.74
C GLN A 44 -11.31 -12.54 42.62
N GLU A 45 -10.96 -13.80 42.83
CA GLU A 45 -10.29 -14.61 41.80
C GLU A 45 -11.23 -14.95 40.64
N VAL A 46 -12.53 -15.14 40.91
CA VAL A 46 -13.53 -15.32 39.86
C VAL A 46 -13.70 -14.04 39.04
N ASP A 47 -13.81 -12.89 39.69
CA ASP A 47 -13.94 -11.59 39.02
C ASP A 47 -12.68 -11.28 38.19
N ARG A 48 -11.49 -11.56 38.73
CA ARG A 48 -10.22 -11.43 38.00
C ARG A 48 -10.12 -12.41 36.83
N LEU A 49 -10.56 -13.66 36.99
CA LEU A 49 -10.61 -14.62 35.89
C LEU A 49 -11.55 -14.13 34.78
N GLN A 50 -12.70 -13.54 35.11
CA GLN A 50 -13.62 -12.97 34.13
C GLN A 50 -12.93 -11.86 33.33
N GLN A 51 -12.19 -10.95 33.99
CA GLN A 51 -11.43 -9.89 33.31
C GLN A 51 -10.33 -10.47 32.40
N ILE A 52 -9.59 -11.48 32.86
CA ILE A 52 -8.57 -12.16 32.05
C ILE A 52 -9.20 -12.73 30.77
N LEU A 53 -10.33 -13.44 30.90
CA LEU A 53 -11.01 -14.03 29.74
C LEU A 53 -11.58 -12.97 28.80
N TYR A 54 -12.09 -11.86 29.33
CA TYR A 54 -12.57 -10.74 28.53
C TYR A 54 -11.44 -10.13 27.69
N PHE A 55 -10.30 -9.76 28.30
CA PHE A 55 -9.17 -9.21 27.54
C PHE A 55 -8.54 -10.23 26.60
N LYS A 56 -8.53 -11.52 26.97
CA LYS A 56 -8.07 -12.59 26.08
C LYS A 56 -8.94 -12.71 24.83
N SER A 57 -10.24 -12.39 24.93
CA SER A 57 -11.14 -12.37 23.77
C SER A 57 -10.77 -11.33 22.71
N PHE A 58 -10.05 -10.27 23.08
CA PHE A 58 -9.49 -9.27 22.16
C PHE A 58 -8.15 -9.69 21.54
N GLY A 59 -7.67 -10.90 21.82
CA GLY A 59 -6.38 -11.39 21.33
C GLY A 59 -5.17 -10.90 22.12
N LEU A 60 -5.35 -10.17 23.21
CA LEU A 60 -4.25 -9.66 24.03
C LEU A 60 -3.38 -10.80 24.60
N SER A 61 -2.08 -10.52 24.73
CA SER A 61 -1.12 -11.44 25.34
C SER A 61 -1.37 -11.55 26.86
N LEU A 62 -1.00 -12.68 27.48
CA LEU A 62 -1.14 -12.84 28.94
C LEU A 62 -0.27 -11.86 29.73
N GLU A 63 0.85 -11.43 29.14
CA GLU A 63 1.76 -10.44 29.72
C GLU A 63 1.11 -9.05 29.74
N THR A 64 0.52 -8.63 28.62
CA THR A 64 -0.22 -7.37 28.53
C THR A 64 -1.42 -7.37 29.47
N ILE A 65 -2.17 -8.48 29.53
CA ILE A 65 -3.30 -8.63 30.47
C ILE A 65 -2.82 -8.49 31.92
N ARG A 66 -1.67 -9.08 32.27
CA ARG A 66 -1.09 -8.92 33.60
C ARG A 66 -0.79 -7.45 33.90
N GLY A 67 -0.14 -6.73 32.98
CA GLY A 67 0.14 -5.30 33.14
C GLY A 67 -1.12 -4.46 33.37
N ILE A 68 -2.18 -4.69 32.58
CA ILE A 68 -3.49 -4.01 32.71
C ILE A 68 -4.13 -4.25 34.09
N LEU A 69 -3.99 -5.47 34.64
CA LEU A 69 -4.66 -5.88 35.87
C LEU A 69 -3.86 -5.56 37.14
N ASP A 70 -2.53 -5.46 37.03
CA ASP A 70 -1.63 -5.28 38.18
C ASP A 70 -1.09 -3.85 38.33
N GLU A 71 -1.04 -3.06 37.25
CA GLU A 71 -0.45 -1.72 37.29
C GLU A 71 -1.52 -0.61 37.16
N PRO A 72 -1.67 0.27 38.17
CA PRO A 72 -2.54 1.45 38.06
C PRO A 72 -1.91 2.62 37.29
N GLN A 73 -0.67 2.48 36.76
CA GLN A 73 0.06 3.57 36.11
C GLN A 73 -0.36 3.81 34.66
N GLU A 74 -0.73 2.76 33.91
CA GLU A 74 -1.26 2.91 32.56
C GLU A 74 -2.79 2.80 32.58
N SER A 75 -3.47 3.81 32.03
CA SER A 75 -4.91 3.71 31.84
C SER A 75 -5.22 2.54 30.91
N ILE A 76 -6.06 1.61 31.35
CA ILE A 76 -6.59 0.48 30.57
C ILE A 76 -7.05 0.96 29.18
N GLN A 77 -7.63 2.17 29.11
CA GLN A 77 -8.08 2.79 27.87
C GLN A 77 -6.93 3.00 26.87
N THR A 78 -5.74 3.40 27.34
CA THR A 78 -4.56 3.63 26.50
C THR A 78 -4.09 2.33 25.86
N VAL A 79 -3.97 1.25 26.65
CA VAL A 79 -3.53 -0.06 26.15
C VAL A 79 -4.53 -0.61 25.14
N LEU A 80 -5.83 -0.47 25.41
CA LEU A 80 -6.87 -0.88 24.46
C LEU A 80 -6.84 -0.05 23.17
N LEU A 81 -6.60 1.26 23.24
CA LEU A 81 -6.50 2.12 22.07
C LEU A 81 -5.29 1.75 21.20
N GLN A 82 -4.13 1.47 21.82
CA GLN A 82 -2.93 1.02 21.11
C GLN A 82 -3.16 -0.32 20.42
N HIS A 83 -3.74 -1.30 21.12
CA HIS A 83 -4.08 -2.60 20.55
C HIS A 83 -5.09 -2.48 19.40
N TYR A 84 -6.09 -1.61 19.55
CA TYR A 84 -7.05 -1.31 18.49
C TYR A 84 -6.37 -0.76 17.23
N GLN A 85 -5.44 0.19 17.38
CA GLN A 85 -4.67 0.73 16.26
C GLN A 85 -3.79 -0.33 15.59
N GLN A 86 -3.17 -1.22 16.37
CA GLN A 86 -2.41 -2.34 15.84
C GLN A 86 -3.29 -3.27 14.98
N LEU A 87 -4.48 -3.64 15.48
CA LEU A 87 -5.42 -4.48 14.73
C LEU A 87 -5.89 -3.82 13.42
N LEU A 88 -6.05 -2.49 13.40
CA LEU A 88 -6.36 -1.76 12.17
C LEU A 88 -5.23 -1.84 11.15
N GLN A 89 -3.98 -1.75 11.59
CA GLN A 89 -2.79 -1.89 10.72
C GLN A 89 -2.67 -3.31 10.18
N GLU A 90 -2.88 -4.32 11.02
CA GLU A 90 -2.89 -5.73 10.61
C GLU A 90 -3.98 -6.01 9.56
N ARG A 91 -5.19 -5.46 9.76
CA ARG A 91 -6.28 -5.54 8.77
C ARG A 91 -5.85 -4.92 7.44
N ALA A 92 -5.31 -3.70 7.46
CA ALA A 92 -4.88 -3.03 6.23
C ALA A 92 -3.80 -3.83 5.48
N ALA A 93 -2.85 -4.45 6.20
CA ALA A 93 -1.84 -5.32 5.61
C ALA A 93 -2.46 -6.59 5.00
N LEU A 94 -3.43 -7.21 5.68
CA LEU A 94 -4.16 -8.37 5.15
C LEU A 94 -4.99 -8.01 3.91
N ASP A 95 -5.67 -6.86 3.90
CA ASP A 95 -6.45 -6.40 2.75
C ASP A 95 -5.55 -6.17 1.52
N SER A 96 -4.36 -5.59 1.75
CA SER A 96 -3.34 -5.45 0.69
C SER A 96 -2.89 -6.81 0.16
N LEU A 97 -2.61 -7.77 1.05
CA LEU A 97 -2.20 -9.12 0.67
C LEU A 97 -3.30 -9.84 -0.14
N LEU A 98 -4.56 -9.74 0.30
CA LEU A 98 -5.71 -10.33 -0.39
C LEU A 98 -5.88 -9.73 -1.78
N THR A 99 -5.68 -8.42 -1.93
CA THR A 99 -5.71 -7.73 -3.23
C THR A 99 -4.64 -8.27 -4.16
N THR A 100 -3.38 -8.37 -3.69
CA THR A 100 -2.28 -8.94 -4.49
C THR A 100 -2.53 -10.40 -4.86
N LEU A 101 -3.07 -11.20 -3.94
CA LEU A 101 -3.38 -12.60 -4.20
C LEU A 101 -4.49 -12.73 -5.25
N ALA A 102 -5.56 -11.93 -5.17
CA ALA A 102 -6.63 -11.91 -6.16
C ALA A 102 -6.09 -11.56 -7.56
N GLN A 103 -5.27 -10.51 -7.68
CA GLN A 103 -4.62 -10.14 -8.94
C GLN A 103 -3.73 -11.26 -9.49
N THR A 104 -3.05 -11.99 -8.61
CA THR A 104 -2.19 -13.11 -8.98
C THR A 104 -3.00 -14.31 -9.46
N ILE A 105 -4.12 -14.62 -8.80
CA ILE A 105 -5.05 -15.67 -9.22
C ILE A 105 -5.64 -15.33 -10.58
N ASP A 106 -6.14 -14.10 -10.76
CA ASP A 106 -6.67 -13.61 -12.04
C ASP A 106 -5.63 -13.72 -13.16
N TYR A 107 -4.38 -13.34 -12.87
CA TYR A 107 -3.25 -13.53 -13.79
C TYR A 107 -3.09 -15.00 -14.20
N TYR A 108 -3.02 -15.92 -13.24
CA TYR A 108 -2.80 -17.35 -13.54
C TYR A 108 -4.01 -18.07 -14.16
N GLU A 109 -5.24 -17.62 -13.88
CA GLU A 109 -6.46 -18.15 -14.51
C GLU A 109 -6.61 -17.63 -15.95
N GLY A 110 -6.32 -16.35 -16.18
CA GLY A 110 -6.22 -15.75 -17.51
C GLY A 110 -5.08 -16.35 -18.34
N GLU A 111 -3.93 -16.62 -17.71
CA GLU A 111 -2.76 -17.24 -18.36
C GLU A 111 -3.06 -18.61 -18.97
N LYS A 112 -3.95 -19.39 -18.35
CA LYS A 112 -4.25 -20.78 -18.71
C LYS A 112 -5.39 -20.94 -19.73
N THR A 113 -6.24 -19.94 -19.88
CA THR A 113 -7.48 -20.06 -20.67
C THR A 113 -7.61 -19.04 -21.81
N MET A 114 -6.85 -17.95 -21.76
CA MET A 114 -6.92 -16.87 -22.74
C MET A 114 -5.85 -17.03 -23.82
N THR A 115 -6.21 -16.71 -25.07
CA THR A 115 -5.24 -16.50 -26.15
C THR A 115 -4.36 -15.29 -25.86
N ASP A 116 -3.17 -15.21 -26.47
CA ASP A 116 -2.26 -14.06 -26.26
C ASP A 116 -2.92 -12.71 -26.58
N GLN A 117 -3.82 -12.68 -27.56
CA GLN A 117 -4.60 -11.49 -27.92
C GLN A 117 -5.57 -11.09 -26.79
N GLU A 118 -6.20 -12.07 -26.13
CA GLU A 118 -7.11 -11.85 -25.02
C GLU A 118 -6.37 -11.44 -23.74
N LYS A 119 -5.20 -12.02 -23.46
CA LYS A 119 -4.30 -11.59 -22.37
C LYS A 119 -3.93 -10.12 -22.52
N PHE A 120 -3.51 -9.73 -23.73
CA PHE A 120 -3.11 -8.37 -24.00
C PHE A 120 -4.30 -7.38 -23.96
N ARG A 121 -5.49 -7.79 -24.42
CA ARG A 121 -6.71 -7.00 -24.29
C ARG A 121 -7.07 -6.77 -22.82
N TYR A 122 -7.07 -7.83 -22.00
CA TYR A 122 -7.36 -7.74 -20.58
C TYR A 122 -6.36 -6.82 -19.85
N PHE A 123 -5.06 -6.97 -20.13
CA PHE A 123 -4.03 -6.09 -19.58
C PHE A 123 -4.30 -4.60 -19.90
N LYS A 124 -4.65 -4.29 -21.16
CA LYS A 124 -4.97 -2.91 -21.57
C LYS A 124 -6.24 -2.38 -20.88
N GLU A 125 -7.28 -3.21 -20.74
CA GLU A 125 -8.49 -2.87 -20.00
C GLU A 125 -8.21 -2.60 -18.51
N GLN A 126 -7.32 -3.37 -17.88
CA GLN A 126 -6.92 -3.13 -16.50
C GLN A 126 -6.18 -1.79 -16.37
N LYS A 127 -5.26 -1.47 -17.29
CA LYS A 127 -4.55 -0.18 -17.28
C LYS A 127 -5.49 1.01 -17.46
N ILE A 128 -6.49 0.90 -18.34
CA ILE A 128 -7.52 1.94 -18.46
C ILE A 128 -8.34 2.05 -17.18
N ARG A 129 -8.79 0.93 -16.59
CA ARG A 129 -9.54 0.95 -15.33
C ARG A 129 -8.76 1.59 -14.18
N GLU A 130 -7.49 1.25 -14.03
CA GLU A 130 -6.59 1.85 -13.04
C GLU A 130 -6.44 3.36 -13.28
N ASN A 131 -6.26 3.80 -14.53
CA ASN A 131 -6.12 5.21 -14.86
C ASN A 131 -7.43 5.99 -14.60
N GLU A 132 -8.57 5.42 -15.01
CA GLU A 132 -9.91 5.98 -14.79
C GLU A 132 -10.24 6.13 -13.30
N ALA A 133 -9.93 5.12 -12.49
CA ALA A 133 -10.17 5.15 -11.05
C ALA A 133 -9.34 6.21 -10.32
N ASN A 134 -8.09 6.43 -10.75
CA ASN A 134 -7.16 7.33 -10.08
C ASN A 134 -7.22 8.78 -10.60
N TYR A 135 -7.49 8.97 -11.89
CA TYR A 135 -7.34 10.27 -12.57
C TYR A 135 -8.52 10.63 -13.49
N GLY A 136 -9.47 9.72 -13.72
CA GLY A 136 -10.49 9.87 -14.77
C GLY A 136 -11.37 11.12 -14.62
N ALA A 137 -11.76 11.48 -13.40
CA ALA A 137 -12.58 12.68 -13.15
C ALA A 137 -11.80 13.97 -13.44
N GLU A 138 -10.58 14.08 -12.91
CA GLU A 138 -9.70 15.24 -13.08
C GLU A 138 -9.31 15.44 -14.56
N LEU A 139 -9.00 14.34 -15.26
CA LEU A 139 -8.62 14.38 -16.67
C LEU A 139 -9.77 14.85 -17.56
N ARG A 140 -11.02 14.45 -17.27
CA ARG A 140 -12.19 14.92 -18.01
C ARG A 140 -12.50 16.40 -17.75
N GLU A 141 -12.28 16.87 -16.53
CA GLU A 141 -12.45 18.29 -16.21
C GLU A 141 -11.40 19.15 -16.94
N ALA A 142 -10.14 18.69 -17.01
CA ALA A 142 -9.05 19.43 -17.63
C ALA A 142 -9.04 19.37 -19.17
N TYR A 143 -9.36 18.20 -19.75
CA TYR A 143 -9.20 17.94 -21.19
C TYR A 143 -10.50 17.58 -21.92
N GLY A 144 -11.61 17.35 -21.21
CA GLY A 144 -12.90 17.01 -21.79
C GLY A 144 -13.08 15.52 -22.08
N GLU A 145 -14.34 15.05 -21.98
CA GLU A 145 -14.73 13.64 -22.18
C GLU A 145 -14.22 13.06 -23.50
N GLU A 146 -14.39 13.81 -24.59
CA GLU A 146 -14.07 13.34 -25.94
C GLU A 146 -12.57 13.02 -26.11
N ILE A 147 -11.70 13.82 -25.51
CA ILE A 147 -10.24 13.63 -25.58
C ILE A 147 -9.83 12.38 -24.78
N ILE A 148 -10.43 12.17 -23.61
CA ILE A 148 -10.14 11.01 -22.75
C ILE A 148 -10.63 9.73 -23.43
N GLU A 149 -11.82 9.74 -24.02
CA GLU A 149 -12.34 8.59 -24.74
C GLU A 149 -11.50 8.25 -25.98
N GLN A 150 -11.05 9.24 -26.75
CA GLN A 150 -10.13 9.03 -27.87
C GLN A 150 -8.78 8.43 -27.40
N SER A 151 -8.27 8.88 -26.26
CA SER A 151 -7.05 8.33 -25.65
C SER A 151 -7.23 6.88 -25.22
N ASN A 152 -8.35 6.56 -24.56
CA ASN A 152 -8.69 5.20 -24.14
C ASN A 152 -8.86 4.26 -25.35
N GLN A 153 -9.51 4.72 -26.41
CA GLN A 153 -9.66 3.96 -27.66
C GLN A 153 -8.32 3.70 -28.35
N LYS A 154 -7.45 4.72 -28.41
CA LYS A 154 -6.09 4.56 -28.96
C LYS A 154 -5.28 3.54 -28.16
N TRP A 155 -5.39 3.58 -26.83
CA TRP A 155 -4.76 2.58 -25.95
C TRP A 155 -5.32 1.18 -26.22
N GLN A 156 -6.64 1.03 -26.32
CA GLN A 156 -7.28 -0.26 -26.65
C GLN A 156 -6.83 -0.83 -28.01
N GLN A 157 -6.60 0.02 -29.01
CA GLN A 157 -6.18 -0.40 -30.35
C GLN A 157 -4.67 -0.64 -30.48
N MET A 158 -3.89 -0.26 -29.47
CA MET A 158 -2.44 -0.38 -29.47
C MET A 158 -1.99 -1.83 -29.66
N THR A 159 -1.02 -2.07 -30.54
CA THR A 159 -0.42 -3.39 -30.74
C THR A 159 0.66 -3.68 -29.70
N GLN A 160 1.12 -4.94 -29.61
CA GLN A 160 2.25 -5.29 -28.75
C GLN A 160 3.53 -4.54 -29.13
N VAL A 161 3.75 -4.31 -30.43
CA VAL A 161 4.93 -3.57 -30.93
C VAL A 161 4.86 -2.11 -30.50
N ASP A 162 3.69 -1.48 -30.59
CA ASP A 162 3.48 -0.09 -30.15
C ASP A 162 3.69 0.04 -28.64
N TYR A 163 3.18 -0.91 -27.85
CA TYR A 163 3.35 -0.92 -26.40
C TYR A 163 4.82 -1.10 -26.00
N GLN A 164 5.55 -1.99 -26.70
CA GLN A 164 6.98 -2.15 -26.47
C GLN A 164 7.72 -0.85 -26.79
N ALA A 165 7.37 -0.18 -27.89
CA ALA A 165 7.95 1.11 -28.25
C ALA A 165 7.68 2.20 -27.20
N LEU A 166 6.49 2.25 -26.59
CA LEU A 166 6.24 3.14 -25.45
C LEU A 166 7.14 2.81 -24.26
N THR A 167 7.21 1.55 -23.87
CA THR A 167 8.02 1.09 -22.73
C THR A 167 9.51 1.42 -22.96
N ASP A 168 10.02 1.19 -24.16
CA ASP A 168 11.41 1.46 -24.52
C ASP A 168 11.73 2.96 -24.48
N ASN A 169 10.82 3.81 -24.99
CA ASN A 169 10.97 5.26 -24.94
C ASN A 169 10.92 5.80 -23.51
N GLU A 170 10.04 5.27 -22.66
CA GLU A 170 9.97 5.66 -21.25
C GLU A 170 11.24 5.25 -20.49
N ASN A 171 11.69 4.00 -20.64
CA ASN A 171 12.91 3.52 -20.00
C ASN A 171 14.13 4.35 -20.44
N ARG A 172 14.22 4.65 -21.74
CA ARG A 172 15.27 5.51 -22.29
C ARG A 172 15.23 6.92 -21.71
N LEU A 173 14.04 7.52 -21.60
CA LEU A 173 13.85 8.82 -20.96
C LEU A 173 14.36 8.82 -19.52
N LEU A 174 13.89 7.88 -18.71
CA LEU A 174 14.25 7.79 -17.29
C LEU A 174 15.75 7.56 -17.10
N GLN A 175 16.36 6.71 -17.93
CA GLN A 175 17.80 6.49 -17.92
C GLN A 175 18.56 7.79 -18.22
N LEU A 176 18.19 8.52 -19.27
CA LEU A 176 18.87 9.75 -19.66
C LEU A 176 18.72 10.86 -18.61
N ILE A 177 17.54 11.00 -18.00
CA ILE A 177 17.31 11.92 -16.88
C ILE A 177 18.22 11.57 -15.71
N LYS A 178 18.27 10.28 -15.33
CA LYS A 178 19.12 9.80 -14.24
C LYS A 178 20.59 10.06 -14.51
N GLU A 179 21.05 9.83 -15.74
CA GLU A 179 22.43 10.14 -16.13
C GLU A 179 22.73 11.65 -16.03
N LEU A 180 21.86 12.51 -16.56
CA LEU A 180 21.98 13.96 -16.50
C LEU A 180 21.99 14.50 -15.05
N LEU A 181 21.20 13.92 -14.15
CA LEU A 181 21.20 14.30 -12.74
C LEU A 181 22.53 14.00 -12.03
N ASN A 182 23.23 12.95 -12.45
CA ASN A 182 24.47 12.48 -11.84
C ASN A 182 25.74 13.06 -12.48
N GLU A 183 25.60 13.94 -13.49
CA GLU A 183 26.75 14.59 -14.13
C GLU A 183 27.40 15.64 -13.23
N LYS A 184 28.74 15.55 -13.09
CA LYS A 184 29.54 16.43 -12.25
C LYS A 184 29.57 17.89 -12.73
N GLU A 185 29.31 18.14 -14.01
CA GLU A 185 29.31 19.48 -14.61
C GLU A 185 27.95 20.19 -14.48
N GLY A 186 27.00 19.61 -13.75
CA GLY A 186 25.66 20.17 -13.54
C GLY A 186 24.69 19.86 -14.67
N LYS A 187 23.39 20.08 -14.40
CA LYS A 187 22.25 19.81 -15.30
C LYS A 187 22.31 20.69 -16.56
N ARG A 188 23.21 20.41 -17.50
CA ARG A 188 23.44 21.26 -18.67
C ARG A 188 22.39 21.01 -19.76
N ILE A 189 21.64 22.06 -20.07
CA ILE A 189 20.70 22.14 -21.18
C ILE A 189 21.09 23.39 -21.99
N PRO A 190 21.36 23.29 -23.32
CA PRO A 190 21.28 22.09 -24.14
C PRO A 190 22.45 21.11 -23.93
N SER A 191 22.20 19.83 -24.21
CA SER A 191 23.20 18.76 -24.31
C SER A 191 22.66 17.60 -25.16
N ASP A 192 23.55 16.75 -25.69
CA ASP A 192 23.16 15.56 -26.48
C ASP A 192 22.22 14.62 -25.70
N LYS A 193 22.46 14.44 -24.39
CA LYS A 193 21.58 13.65 -23.53
C LYS A 193 20.22 14.33 -23.30
N ALA A 194 20.19 15.64 -23.11
CA ALA A 194 18.93 16.38 -22.94
C ALA A 194 18.08 16.33 -24.20
N GLU A 195 18.69 16.45 -25.39
CA GLU A 195 18.00 16.31 -26.67
C GLU A 195 17.45 14.90 -26.88
N LYS A 196 18.24 13.87 -26.56
CA LYS A 196 17.78 12.47 -26.62
C LYS A 196 16.65 12.18 -25.63
N ALA A 197 16.70 12.77 -24.43
CA ALA A 197 15.63 12.64 -23.43
C ALA A 197 14.35 13.30 -23.96
N PHE A 198 14.46 14.52 -24.50
CA PHE A 198 13.34 15.20 -25.15
C PHE A 198 12.74 14.38 -26.29
N ALA A 199 13.57 13.84 -27.18
CA ALA A 199 13.12 13.03 -28.32
C ALA A 199 12.41 11.75 -27.87
N ALA A 200 12.92 11.07 -26.84
CA ALA A 200 12.28 9.89 -26.26
C ALA A 200 10.90 10.22 -25.67
N HIS A 201 10.80 11.31 -24.89
CA HIS A 201 9.52 11.74 -24.32
C HIS A 201 8.53 12.20 -25.39
N GLN A 202 8.99 12.93 -26.40
CA GLN A 202 8.17 13.32 -27.55
C GLN A 202 7.65 12.09 -28.32
N ALA A 203 8.51 11.10 -28.58
CA ALA A 203 8.13 9.87 -29.27
C ALA A 203 7.11 9.07 -28.47
N TRP A 204 7.25 9.05 -27.14
CA TRP A 204 6.26 8.48 -26.23
C TRP A 204 4.92 9.21 -26.33
N LEU A 205 4.90 10.55 -26.23
CA LEU A 205 3.67 11.34 -26.29
C LEU A 205 2.94 11.24 -27.62
N LYS A 206 3.65 11.21 -28.76
CA LYS A 206 3.03 11.02 -30.08
C LYS A 206 2.26 9.69 -30.20
N GLN A 207 2.70 8.68 -29.46
CA GLN A 207 2.07 7.37 -29.42
C GLN A 207 0.98 7.29 -28.33
N ALA A 208 1.24 7.81 -27.13
CA ALA A 208 0.33 7.71 -26.00
C ALA A 208 -0.85 8.70 -26.04
N ALA A 209 -0.63 9.92 -26.54
CA ALA A 209 -1.66 10.95 -26.57
C ALA A 209 -2.47 10.92 -27.89
N PRO A 210 -3.76 11.31 -27.87
CA PRO A 210 -4.57 11.41 -29.08
C PRO A 210 -4.05 12.51 -30.02
N PHE A 211 -3.45 13.57 -29.47
CA PHE A 211 -2.80 14.64 -30.21
C PHE A 211 -1.45 15.01 -29.57
N TYR A 212 -0.54 15.54 -30.38
CA TYR A 212 0.74 16.08 -29.92
C TYR A 212 0.93 17.49 -30.45
N SER A 213 1.26 18.42 -29.57
CA SER A 213 1.75 19.76 -29.92
C SER A 213 2.85 20.19 -28.95
N ALA A 214 3.67 21.17 -29.35
CA ALA A 214 4.70 21.73 -28.49
C ALA A 214 4.09 22.41 -27.24
N GLU A 215 2.90 23.01 -27.38
CA GLU A 215 2.15 23.60 -26.27
C GLU A 215 1.65 22.54 -25.29
N TYR A 216 1.05 21.45 -25.80
CA TYR A 216 0.63 20.32 -24.99
C TYR A 216 1.81 19.68 -24.23
N HIS A 217 2.96 19.56 -24.89
CA HIS A 217 4.15 19.03 -24.24
C HIS A 217 4.61 19.91 -23.07
N ARG A 218 4.55 21.24 -23.23
CA ARG A 218 4.87 22.20 -22.14
C ARG A 218 3.88 22.13 -20.99
N SER A 219 2.58 22.08 -21.27
CA SER A 219 1.56 22.00 -20.22
C SER A 219 1.73 20.74 -19.36
N LEU A 220 2.12 19.61 -19.96
CA LEU A 220 2.48 18.41 -19.21
C LEU A 220 3.71 18.61 -18.33
N GLY A 221 4.75 19.28 -18.84
CA GLY A 221 5.94 19.61 -18.05
C GLY A 221 5.63 20.48 -16.83
N GLU A 222 4.68 21.41 -16.93
CA GLU A 222 4.19 22.20 -15.80
C GLU A 222 3.44 21.33 -14.79
N MET A 223 2.52 20.50 -15.28
CA MET A 223 1.74 19.58 -14.45
C MET A 223 2.62 18.61 -13.65
N TYR A 224 3.67 18.06 -14.26
CA TYR A 224 4.58 17.11 -13.58
C TYR A 224 5.25 17.68 -12.32
N VAL A 225 5.41 19.00 -12.25
CA VAL A 225 6.02 19.70 -11.09
C VAL A 225 4.95 20.26 -10.15
N GLN A 226 3.75 20.54 -10.64
CA GLN A 226 2.64 21.06 -9.81
C GLN A 226 1.92 19.95 -9.03
N ASP A 227 1.86 18.74 -9.59
CA ASP A 227 1.23 17.59 -8.94
C ASP A 227 2.29 16.68 -8.30
N GLU A 228 2.21 16.55 -6.97
CA GLU A 228 3.14 15.76 -6.16
C GLU A 228 3.19 14.29 -6.60
N ARG A 229 2.10 13.73 -7.15
CA ARG A 229 2.05 12.33 -7.62
C ARG A 229 3.02 12.12 -8.79
N PHE A 230 3.02 13.05 -9.74
CA PHE A 230 3.92 12.99 -10.90
C PHE A 230 5.35 13.35 -10.52
N THR A 231 5.55 14.30 -9.61
CA THR A 231 6.88 14.59 -9.06
C THR A 231 7.47 13.34 -8.42
N ALA A 232 6.71 12.67 -7.55
CA ALA A 232 7.13 11.44 -6.88
C ALA A 232 7.44 10.32 -7.88
N TYR A 233 6.64 10.16 -8.93
CA TYR A 233 6.86 9.16 -9.98
C TYR A 233 8.24 9.26 -10.62
N TYR A 234 8.60 10.44 -11.13
CA TYR A 234 9.89 10.64 -11.78
C TYR A 234 11.04 10.61 -10.79
N ASP A 235 10.87 11.21 -9.61
CA ASP A 235 11.94 11.30 -8.61
C ASP A 235 12.28 9.93 -8.01
N GLN A 236 11.29 9.06 -7.81
CA GLN A 236 11.52 7.68 -7.35
C GLN A 236 12.28 6.85 -8.40
N LYS A 237 11.99 7.05 -9.69
CA LYS A 237 12.56 6.24 -10.77
C LYS A 237 13.94 6.71 -11.24
N ALA A 238 14.15 8.04 -11.33
CA ALA A 238 15.35 8.62 -11.91
C ALA A 238 16.20 9.46 -10.93
N GLY A 239 15.67 9.77 -9.73
CA GLY A 239 16.36 10.51 -8.67
C GLY A 239 15.73 11.88 -8.37
N VAL A 240 15.97 12.41 -7.16
CA VAL A 240 15.33 13.66 -6.71
C VAL A 240 15.62 14.84 -7.67
N GLY A 241 14.57 15.56 -8.05
CA GLY A 241 14.62 16.66 -9.01
C GLY A 241 14.58 16.23 -10.48
N SER A 242 14.11 15.01 -10.76
CA SER A 242 13.89 14.47 -12.11
C SER A 242 12.74 15.16 -12.81
N ALA A 243 11.60 15.33 -12.13
CA ALA A 243 10.44 16.02 -12.71
C ALA A 243 10.79 17.46 -13.12
N GLN A 244 11.50 18.18 -12.23
CA GLN A 244 11.96 19.54 -12.49
C GLN A 244 12.96 19.61 -13.66
N LEU A 245 13.85 18.62 -13.80
CA LEU A 245 14.79 18.55 -14.92
C LEU A 245 14.06 18.26 -16.24
N LEU A 246 13.11 17.32 -16.23
CA LEU A 246 12.30 17.01 -17.40
C LEU A 246 11.54 18.25 -17.88
N LYS A 247 10.91 19.01 -16.98
CA LYS A 247 10.27 20.28 -17.33
C LYS A 247 11.24 21.24 -18.03
N GLN A 248 12.45 21.42 -17.50
CA GLN A 248 13.45 22.31 -18.10
C GLN A 248 13.87 21.87 -19.51
N ILE A 249 14.02 20.55 -19.72
CA ILE A 249 14.31 19.97 -21.03
C ILE A 249 13.16 20.27 -22.01
N ILE A 250 11.93 20.02 -21.59
CA ILE A 250 10.73 20.29 -22.41
C ILE A 250 10.67 21.78 -22.77
N ASP A 251 10.77 22.68 -21.77
CA ASP A 251 10.72 24.12 -21.97
C ASP A 251 11.80 24.63 -22.92
N HIS A 252 12.98 24.00 -22.94
CA HIS A 252 14.06 24.36 -23.85
C HIS A 252 13.75 23.94 -25.30
N TYR A 253 13.44 22.65 -25.52
CA TYR A 253 13.31 22.09 -26.88
C TYR A 253 11.93 22.29 -27.53
N THR A 254 10.95 22.85 -26.81
CA THR A 254 9.65 23.25 -27.37
C THR A 254 9.53 24.74 -27.67
N LYS A 255 10.50 25.57 -27.23
CA LYS A 255 10.56 26.97 -27.64
C LYS A 255 10.96 27.04 -29.11
N SER A 256 10.10 27.63 -29.94
CA SER A 256 10.43 27.97 -31.33
C SER A 256 11.67 28.86 -31.36
N HIS A 257 12.67 28.49 -32.18
CA HIS A 257 13.65 29.44 -32.70
C HIS A 257 13.04 30.24 -33.85
#